data_AF-A0A7J0AMW5-F1
#
_entry.id   AF-A0A7J0AMW5-F1
#
_cell.length_a   1.000
_cell.length_b   1.000
_cell.length_c   1.000
_cell.angle_alpha   90.00
_cell.angle_beta   90.00
_cell.angle_gamma   90.00
#
_symmetry.space_group_name_H-M   'P 1'
#
loop_
_entity.id
_entity.type
_entity.pdbx_description
1 polymer ?
#
loop_
_entity_poly.entity_id
_entity_poly.type
_entity_poly.pdbx_seq_one_letter_code
_entity_poly.pdbx_strand_id
1 'polypeptide(L)'
;MDFYYPNRTNDFWKICGLLFLGDKDALLCDDRKTYDIDKIRSLMTEKRIALNDTVRKARRLKGNASDKFLEVIEPVPLFGLLSEMPGCHAVATTGEKAAGIVAALTGTDIPRMGEMTLATVPPPDASESPGQLEIWRMPSTSRAYPLAVERKAEYYATLFRHLGIL
;
A
#
# COMPACT_ATOMS: atom_id res chain seq x y z
N MET A 1 -0.47 -8.28 -17.43
CA MET A 1 0.04 -6.92 -17.24
C MET A 1 0.97 -6.96 -16.06
N ASP A 2 2.23 -6.59 -16.26
CA ASP A 2 3.25 -6.54 -15.21
C ASP A 2 3.17 -5.18 -14.51
N PHE A 3 2.25 -5.06 -13.56
CA PHE A 3 1.93 -3.83 -12.86
C PHE A 3 1.20 -4.14 -11.54
N TYR A 4 1.19 -3.20 -10.59
CA TYR A 4 0.49 -3.40 -9.31
C TYR A 4 -1.03 -3.44 -9.47
N TYR A 5 -1.66 -4.38 -8.76
CA TYR A 5 -3.11 -4.62 -8.78
C TYR A 5 -3.73 -4.67 -10.20
N PRO A 6 -3.17 -5.46 -11.14
CA PRO A 6 -3.58 -5.41 -12.55
C PRO A 6 -4.93 -6.10 -12.79
N ASN A 7 -5.42 -6.87 -11.81
CA ASN A 7 -6.66 -7.62 -11.89
C ASN A 7 -7.85 -6.74 -11.48
N ARG A 8 -8.88 -6.67 -12.33
CA ARG A 8 -10.16 -5.95 -12.09
C ARG A 8 -10.92 -6.37 -10.84
N THR A 9 -10.65 -7.57 -10.34
CA THR A 9 -11.22 -8.05 -9.07
C THR A 9 -10.54 -7.44 -7.85
N ASN A 10 -9.37 -6.81 -8.00
CA ASN A 10 -8.80 -5.99 -6.93
C ASN A 10 -9.38 -4.57 -7.00
N ASP A 11 -9.78 -4.04 -5.84
CA ASP A 11 -10.47 -2.76 -5.72
C ASP A 11 -9.54 -1.57 -5.56
N PHE A 12 -8.21 -1.74 -5.51
CA PHE A 12 -7.26 -0.64 -5.25
C PHE A 12 -7.42 0.52 -6.24
N TRP A 13 -7.45 0.23 -7.54
CA TRP A 13 -7.64 1.26 -8.55
C TRP A 13 -9.06 1.83 -8.58
N LYS A 14 -10.07 1.06 -8.15
CA LYS A 14 -11.44 1.57 -7.99
C LYS A 14 -11.54 2.56 -6.83
N ILE A 15 -10.87 2.26 -5.71
CA ILE A 15 -10.75 3.16 -4.57
C ILE A 15 -10.08 4.45 -5.01
N CYS A 16 -8.96 4.37 -5.74
CA CYS A 16 -8.28 5.56 -6.26
C CYS A 16 -9.18 6.37 -7.22
N GLY A 17 -9.88 5.71 -8.13
CA GLY A 17 -10.83 6.36 -9.04
C GLY A 17 -11.95 7.09 -8.29
N LEU A 18 -12.56 6.46 -7.29
CA LEU A 18 -13.58 7.09 -6.45
C LEU A 18 -13.04 8.31 -5.70
N LEU A 19 -11.89 8.17 -5.04
CA LEU A 19 -11.37 9.20 -4.14
C LEU A 19 -10.79 10.39 -4.89
N PHE A 20 -10.06 10.15 -5.99
CA PHE A 20 -9.33 11.21 -6.69
C PHE A 20 -10.06 11.74 -7.93
N LEU A 21 -10.96 10.95 -8.54
CA LEU A 21 -11.59 11.27 -9.81
C LEU A 21 -13.13 11.24 -9.75
N GLY A 22 -13.72 10.84 -8.61
CA GLY A 22 -15.17 10.74 -8.44
C GLY A 22 -15.84 9.56 -9.17
N ASP A 23 -15.07 8.70 -9.85
CA ASP A 23 -15.58 7.53 -10.56
C ASP A 23 -14.63 6.33 -10.40
N LYS A 24 -15.17 5.21 -9.89
CA LYS A 24 -14.44 3.95 -9.68
C LYS A 24 -13.83 3.35 -10.95
N ASP A 25 -14.34 3.73 -12.11
CA ASP A 25 -13.92 3.19 -13.40
C ASP A 25 -13.09 4.21 -14.22
N ALA A 26 -12.75 5.38 -13.65
CA ALA A 26 -12.01 6.43 -14.34
C ALA A 26 -10.60 6.03 -14.82
N LEU A 27 -9.99 5.02 -14.17
CA LEU A 27 -8.66 4.52 -14.49
C LEU A 27 -8.67 3.36 -15.51
N LEU A 28 -9.82 3.06 -16.11
CA LEU A 28 -9.92 2.06 -17.18
C LEU A 28 -9.47 2.61 -18.53
N CYS A 29 -9.03 1.69 -19.39
CA CYS A 29 -8.99 1.92 -20.83
C CYS A 29 -10.40 2.13 -21.38
N ASP A 30 -10.50 2.70 -22.59
CA ASP A 30 -11.78 2.98 -23.24
C ASP A 30 -12.63 1.71 -23.48
N ASP A 31 -11.97 0.56 -23.68
CA ASP A 31 -12.64 -0.74 -23.83
C ASP A 31 -13.19 -1.30 -22.50
N ARG A 32 -12.86 -0.66 -21.37
CA ARG A 32 -13.22 -1.00 -20.00
C ARG A 32 -12.80 -2.41 -19.56
N LYS A 33 -11.88 -3.06 -20.27
CA LYS A 33 -11.39 -4.42 -19.97
C LYS A 33 -10.16 -4.40 -19.08
N THR A 34 -9.27 -3.44 -19.30
CA THR A 34 -8.00 -3.30 -18.56
C THR A 34 -7.84 -1.92 -17.98
N TYR A 35 -6.91 -1.78 -17.04
CA TYR A 35 -6.51 -0.48 -16.52
C TYR A 35 -5.58 0.25 -17.49
N ASP A 36 -5.71 1.56 -17.54
CA ASP A 36 -4.84 2.46 -18.27
C ASP A 36 -3.63 2.81 -17.40
N ILE A 37 -2.48 2.21 -17.71
CA ILE A 37 -1.26 2.35 -16.91
C ILE A 37 -0.76 3.80 -16.91
N ASP A 38 -0.94 4.54 -18.00
CA ASP A 38 -0.41 5.90 -18.11
C ASP A 38 -1.26 6.86 -17.30
N LYS A 39 -2.60 6.71 -17.31
CA LYS A 39 -3.48 7.43 -16.36
C LYS A 39 -3.11 7.13 -14.91
N ILE A 40 -2.84 5.86 -14.59
CA ILE A 40 -2.45 5.47 -13.25
C ILE A 40 -1.10 6.10 -12.85
N ARG A 41 -0.07 6.00 -13.70
CA ARG A 41 1.25 6.58 -13.41
C ARG A 41 1.16 8.08 -13.23
N SER A 42 0.39 8.76 -14.08
CA SER A 42 0.14 10.20 -13.96
C SER A 42 -0.50 10.53 -12.61
N LEU A 43 -1.57 9.83 -12.23
CA LEU A 43 -2.27 10.06 -10.97
C LEU A 43 -1.38 9.78 -9.76
N MET A 44 -0.66 8.65 -9.74
CA MET A 44 0.22 8.29 -8.62
C MET A 44 1.40 9.26 -8.48
N THR A 45 1.94 9.74 -9.60
CA THR A 45 3.00 10.77 -9.60
C THR A 45 2.46 12.10 -9.07
N GLU A 46 1.30 12.55 -9.56
CA GLU A 46 0.64 13.77 -9.10
C GLU A 46 0.37 13.75 -7.59
N LYS A 47 -0.16 12.62 -7.09
CA LYS A 47 -0.47 12.43 -5.67
C LYS A 47 0.74 12.04 -4.81
N ARG A 48 1.92 11.89 -5.42
CA ARG A 48 3.17 11.44 -4.75
C ARG A 48 3.02 10.12 -3.99
N ILE A 49 2.31 9.17 -4.59
CA ILE A 49 2.09 7.82 -4.04
C ILE A 49 3.02 6.83 -4.76
N ALA A 50 3.86 6.15 -3.99
CA ALA A 50 4.64 5.01 -4.47
C ALA A 50 3.98 3.69 -4.08
N LEU A 51 4.18 2.65 -4.90
CA LEU A 51 3.68 1.30 -4.65
C LEU A 51 4.84 0.33 -4.61
N ASN A 52 4.80 -0.59 -3.64
CA ASN A 52 5.76 -1.67 -3.52
C ASN A 52 5.16 -2.87 -2.78
N ASP A 53 5.76 -4.04 -2.95
CA ASP A 53 5.41 -5.24 -2.20
C ASP A 53 6.21 -5.31 -0.89
N THR A 54 5.58 -5.77 0.19
CA THR A 54 6.26 -5.97 1.48
C THR A 54 7.16 -7.21 1.50
N VAL A 55 7.03 -8.09 0.50
CA VAL A 55 7.80 -9.33 0.37
C VAL A 55 8.59 -9.28 -0.94
N ARG A 56 9.92 -9.18 -0.83
CA ARG A 56 10.82 -9.25 -1.99
C ARG A 56 10.92 -10.66 -2.55
N LYS A 57 10.96 -11.67 -1.67
CA LYS A 57 11.01 -13.09 -2.07
C LYS A 57 10.07 -13.92 -1.23
N ALA A 58 9.16 -14.62 -1.91
CA ALA A 58 8.19 -15.51 -1.29
C ALA A 58 8.30 -16.92 -1.85
N ARG A 59 8.05 -17.93 -1.01
CA ARG A 59 7.75 -19.29 -1.46
C ARG A 59 6.26 -19.54 -1.26
N ARG A 60 5.58 -19.92 -2.34
CA ARG A 60 4.18 -20.33 -2.29
C ARG A 60 4.12 -21.83 -2.06
N LEU A 61 3.53 -22.26 -0.95
CA LEU A 61 3.41 -23.66 -0.58
C LEU A 61 2.19 -24.34 -1.24
N LYS A 62 1.29 -23.56 -1.86
CA LYS A 62 0.20 -24.02 -2.73
C LYS A 62 0.06 -23.09 -3.94
N GLY A 63 -0.34 -23.62 -5.09
CA GLY A 63 -0.45 -22.91 -6.37
C GLY A 63 -1.56 -21.85 -6.48
N ASN A 64 -1.97 -21.22 -5.37
CA ASN A 64 -2.98 -20.17 -5.37
C ASN A 64 -2.45 -18.84 -4.79
N ALA A 65 -3.26 -17.79 -4.89
CA ALA A 65 -2.95 -16.44 -4.42
C ALA A 65 -3.30 -16.17 -2.95
N SER A 66 -3.54 -17.21 -2.15
CA SER A 66 -3.89 -17.06 -0.74
C SER A 66 -2.65 -16.85 0.13
N ASP A 67 -2.68 -15.81 0.96
CA ASP A 67 -1.66 -15.50 1.96
C ASP A 67 -1.46 -16.58 3.01
N LYS A 68 -2.43 -17.51 3.16
CA LYS A 68 -2.44 -18.59 4.15
C LYS A 68 -1.31 -19.60 3.96
N PHE A 69 -0.71 -19.68 2.77
CA PHE A 69 0.35 -20.64 2.43
C PHE A 69 1.59 -19.97 1.83
N LEU A 70 1.81 -18.68 2.13
CA LEU A 70 2.95 -17.93 1.62
C LEU A 70 4.02 -17.78 2.71
N GLU A 71 5.16 -18.41 2.48
CA GLU A 71 6.38 -18.30 3.30
C GLU A 71 7.17 -17.07 2.82
N VAL A 72 7.45 -16.14 3.74
CA VAL A 72 8.27 -14.95 3.45
C VAL A 72 9.73 -15.36 3.59
N ILE A 73 10.45 -15.41 2.46
CA ILE A 73 11.88 -15.75 2.44
C ILE A 73 12.71 -14.49 2.67
N GLU A 74 12.34 -13.39 2.02
CA GLU A 74 13.04 -12.11 2.12
C GLU A 74 12.00 -10.98 2.17
N PRO A 75 11.92 -10.21 3.26
CA PRO A 75 11.09 -9.02 3.31
C PRO A 75 11.69 -7.90 2.45
N VAL A 76 10.90 -6.85 2.21
CA VAL A 76 11.41 -5.63 1.58
C VAL A 76 12.54 -5.02 2.42
N PRO A 77 13.66 -4.53 1.82
CA PRO A 77 14.68 -3.77 2.54
C PRO A 77 14.14 -2.35 2.83
N LEU A 78 13.19 -2.25 3.77
CA LEU A 78 12.38 -1.07 4.01
C LEU A 78 13.22 0.20 4.22
N PHE A 79 14.20 0.17 5.11
CA PHE A 79 15.03 1.34 5.40
C PHE A 79 15.92 1.75 4.22
N GLY A 80 16.44 0.79 3.46
CA GLY A 80 17.18 1.07 2.23
C GLY A 80 16.29 1.80 1.21
N LEU A 81 15.07 1.31 1.01
CA LEU A 81 14.09 1.95 0.13
C LEU A 81 13.69 3.35 0.61
N LEU A 82 13.44 3.52 1.91
CA LEU A 82 13.09 4.82 2.49
C LEU A 82 14.24 5.83 2.38
N SER A 83 15.50 5.37 2.43
CA SER A 83 16.67 6.25 2.25
C SER A 83 16.74 6.89 0.86
N GLU A 84 16.16 6.24 -0.16
CA GLU A 84 16.04 6.77 -1.53
C GLU A 84 14.84 7.73 -1.68
N MET A 85 13.95 7.79 -0.68
CA MET A 85 12.74 8.62 -0.69
C MET A 85 12.62 9.45 0.60
N PRO A 86 13.52 10.42 0.84
CA PRO A 86 13.57 11.17 2.10
C PRO A 86 12.29 11.98 2.42
N GLY A 87 11.43 12.23 1.42
CA GLY A 87 10.11 12.85 1.63
C GLY A 87 9.01 11.88 2.11
N CYS A 88 9.29 10.58 2.14
CA CYS A 88 8.35 9.55 2.57
C CYS A 88 8.26 9.51 4.10
N HIS A 89 7.14 10.00 4.63
CA HIS A 89 6.87 10.06 6.07
C HIS A 89 5.77 9.09 6.51
N ALA A 90 5.17 8.35 5.58
CA ALA A 90 4.12 7.37 5.88
C ALA A 90 4.21 6.13 4.98
N VAL A 91 3.99 4.96 5.59
CA VAL A 91 3.86 3.67 4.91
C VAL A 91 2.50 3.08 5.21
N ALA A 92 1.69 2.88 4.18
CA ALA A 92 0.40 2.22 4.30
C ALA A 92 0.49 0.76 3.83
N THR A 93 0.02 -0.15 4.67
CA THR A 93 -0.01 -1.59 4.36
C THR A 93 -1.43 -2.03 4.02
N THR A 94 -1.59 -2.88 3.01
CA THR A 94 -2.91 -3.36 2.56
C THR A 94 -3.20 -4.76 3.11
N GLY A 95 -3.87 -4.82 4.26
CA GLY A 95 -4.21 -6.07 4.95
C GLY A 95 -3.23 -6.47 6.05
N GLU A 96 -3.63 -7.45 6.85
CA GLU A 96 -2.96 -7.83 8.11
C GLU A 96 -1.56 -8.38 7.92
N LYS A 97 -1.35 -9.23 6.90
CA LYS A 97 -0.04 -9.85 6.68
C LYS A 97 1.04 -8.81 6.33
N ALA A 98 0.71 -7.87 5.45
CA ALA A 98 1.61 -6.78 5.09
C ALA A 98 1.92 -5.90 6.31
N ALA A 99 0.89 -5.58 7.11
CA ALA A 99 1.05 -4.83 8.36
C ALA A 99 1.98 -5.53 9.35
N GLY A 100 1.85 -6.85 9.51
CA GLY A 100 2.72 -7.65 10.38
C GLY A 100 4.18 -7.65 9.96
N ILE A 101 4.46 -7.71 8.64
CA ILE A 101 5.83 -7.65 8.12
C ILE A 101 6.45 -6.28 8.40
N VAL A 102 5.74 -5.19 8.08
CA VAL A 102 6.26 -3.84 8.31
C VAL A 102 6.47 -3.59 9.80
N ALA A 103 5.50 -3.95 10.65
CA ALA A 103 5.61 -3.84 12.10
C ALA A 103 6.84 -4.58 12.66
N ALA A 104 7.13 -5.79 12.16
CA ALA A 104 8.33 -6.54 12.54
C ALA A 104 9.63 -5.86 12.08
N LEU A 105 9.64 -5.26 10.87
CA LEU A 105 10.81 -4.53 10.36
C LEU A 105 11.09 -3.24 11.13
N THR A 106 10.04 -2.62 11.67
CA THR A 106 10.13 -1.32 12.38
C THR A 106 10.13 -1.46 13.90
N GLY A 107 9.97 -2.67 14.43
CA GLY A 107 9.91 -2.92 15.87
C GLY A 107 8.68 -2.32 16.55
N THR A 108 7.57 -2.17 15.82
CA THR A 108 6.32 -1.61 16.34
C THR A 108 5.25 -2.68 16.52
N ASP A 109 4.19 -2.37 17.26
CA ASP A 109 2.96 -3.16 17.22
C ASP A 109 2.26 -3.04 15.86
N ILE A 110 1.47 -4.04 15.51
CA ILE A 110 0.61 -3.99 14.31
C ILE A 110 -0.54 -3.01 14.60
N PRO A 111 -0.71 -1.94 13.80
CA PRO A 111 -1.82 -1.02 13.99
C PRO A 111 -3.18 -1.73 13.89
N ARG A 112 -4.21 -1.17 14.53
CA ARG A 112 -5.59 -1.57 14.23
C ARG A 112 -5.95 -1.15 12.81
N MET A 113 -6.90 -1.84 12.20
CA MET A 113 -7.33 -1.52 10.84
C MET A 113 -7.92 -0.10 10.79
N GLY A 114 -7.42 0.72 9.87
CA GLY A 114 -7.77 2.12 9.72
C GLY A 114 -6.99 3.07 10.61
N GLU A 115 -6.07 2.57 11.41
CA GLU A 115 -5.27 3.35 12.35
C GLU A 115 -3.79 3.31 12.00
N MET A 116 -3.00 4.11 12.72
CA MET A 116 -1.57 4.23 12.56
C MET A 116 -0.82 4.12 13.88
N THR A 117 0.47 3.82 13.77
CA THR A 117 1.44 3.96 14.86
C THR A 117 2.70 4.67 14.33
N LEU A 118 3.51 5.22 15.24
CA LEU A 118 4.78 5.83 14.89
C LEU A 118 5.93 4.84 15.06
N ALA A 119 6.77 4.74 14.04
CA ALA A 119 8.04 4.07 14.09
C ALA A 119 9.19 5.07 14.08
N THR A 120 10.25 4.73 14.81
CA THR A 120 11.52 5.45 14.71
C THR A 120 12.31 4.89 13.54
N VAL A 121 12.78 5.76 12.65
CA VAL A 121 13.59 5.38 11.49
C VAL A 121 15.05 5.72 11.76
N PRO A 122 15.99 4.81 11.50
CA PRO A 122 17.41 5.10 11.63
C PRO A 122 17.79 6.32 10.76
N PRO A 123 18.62 7.24 11.26
CA PRO A 123 19.07 8.35 10.46
C PRO A 123 19.97 7.87 9.30
N PRO A 124 20.05 8.61 8.18
CA PRO A 124 20.97 8.30 7.09
C PRO A 124 22.45 8.36 7.53
N ASP A 125 22.76 9.28 8.43
CA ASP A 125 24.09 9.49 9.02
C ASP A 125 24.00 9.40 10.56
N ALA A 126 25.02 8.82 11.21
CA ALA A 126 25.03 8.62 12.66
C ALA A 126 25.09 9.92 13.47
N SER A 127 25.41 11.05 12.83
CA SER A 127 25.39 12.40 13.43
C SER A 127 24.02 13.07 13.39
N GLU A 128 23.04 12.50 12.66
CA GLU A 128 21.68 13.02 12.56
C GLU A 128 20.73 12.38 13.58
N SER A 129 19.61 13.06 13.85
CA SER A 129 18.57 12.52 14.73
C SER A 129 17.70 11.49 13.99
N PRO A 130 17.24 10.42 14.67
CA PRO A 130 16.31 9.47 14.07
C PRO A 130 15.03 10.14 13.54
N GLY A 131 14.59 9.67 12.38
CA GLY A 131 13.33 10.12 11.78
C GLY A 131 12.11 9.48 12.46
N GLN A 132 10.92 9.96 12.07
CA GLN A 132 9.65 9.34 12.42
C GLN A 132 8.94 8.89 11.14
N LEU A 133 8.29 7.74 11.21
CA LEU A 133 7.50 7.18 10.12
C LEU A 133 6.14 6.75 10.64
N GLU A 134 5.09 7.21 9.97
CA GLU A 134 3.74 6.73 10.22
C GLU A 134 3.52 5.36 9.55
N ILE A 135 3.08 4.37 10.32
CA ILE A 135 2.74 3.05 9.78
C ILE A 135 1.24 2.86 9.88
N TRP A 136 0.59 2.76 8.73
CA TRP A 136 -0.85 2.60 8.61
C TRP A 136 -1.23 1.16 8.25
N ARG A 137 -2.33 0.66 8.81
CA ARG A 137 -2.94 -0.62 8.39
C ARG A 137 -4.27 -0.38 7.70
N MET A 138 -4.33 -0.63 6.40
CA MET A 138 -5.53 -0.50 5.59
C MET A 138 -6.24 -1.85 5.41
N PRO A 139 -7.56 -1.87 5.13
CA PRO A 139 -8.22 -3.09 4.69
C PRO A 139 -7.58 -3.57 3.38
N SER A 140 -7.56 -4.89 3.19
CA SER A 140 -7.10 -5.47 1.91
C SER A 140 -8.00 -5.00 0.78
N THR A 141 -7.38 -4.64 -0.34
CA THR A 141 -8.09 -4.24 -1.58
C THR A 141 -8.54 -5.44 -2.41
N SER A 142 -8.14 -6.66 -2.05
CA SER A 142 -8.63 -7.87 -2.69
C SER A 142 -10.14 -8.03 -2.51
N ARG A 143 -10.85 -8.53 -3.53
CA ARG A 143 -12.25 -8.93 -3.41
C ARG A 143 -12.47 -10.10 -2.44
N ALA A 144 -11.42 -10.86 -2.12
CA ALA A 144 -11.50 -11.90 -1.09
C ALA A 144 -11.78 -11.34 0.31
N TYR A 145 -11.49 -10.04 0.54
CA TYR A 145 -11.87 -9.35 1.76
C TYR A 145 -13.31 -8.82 1.63
N PRO A 146 -14.27 -9.30 2.46
CA PRO A 146 -15.71 -9.08 2.27
C PRO A 146 -16.15 -7.69 2.75
N LEU A 147 -15.63 -6.65 2.11
CA LEU A 147 -16.00 -5.26 2.34
C LEU A 147 -16.31 -4.58 1.01
N ALA A 148 -17.40 -3.81 0.96
CA ALA A 148 -17.77 -3.04 -0.24
C ALA A 148 -16.66 -2.05 -0.61
N VAL A 149 -16.51 -1.74 -1.90
CA VAL A 149 -15.45 -0.86 -2.38
C VAL A 149 -15.57 0.55 -1.80
N GLU A 150 -16.79 1.03 -1.63
CA GLU A 150 -17.10 2.34 -1.02
C GLU A 150 -16.64 2.37 0.44
N ARG A 151 -16.92 1.29 1.20
CA ARG A 151 -16.45 1.15 2.58
C ARG A 151 -14.94 1.02 2.67
N LYS A 152 -14.29 0.31 1.75
CA LYS A 152 -12.82 0.31 1.65
C LYS A 152 -12.33 1.74 1.39
N ALA A 153 -12.94 2.45 0.44
CA ALA A 153 -12.56 3.81 0.10
C ALA A 153 -12.67 4.77 1.28
N GLU A 154 -13.65 4.63 2.18
CA GLU A 154 -13.73 5.41 3.43
C GLU A 154 -12.48 5.28 4.29
N TYR A 155 -11.94 4.06 4.47
CA TYR A 155 -10.68 3.86 5.20
C TYR A 155 -9.52 4.58 4.51
N TYR A 156 -9.35 4.40 3.19
CA TYR A 156 -8.28 5.06 2.44
C TYR A 156 -8.46 6.59 2.41
N ALA A 157 -9.69 7.09 2.46
CA ALA A 157 -9.95 8.52 2.57
C ALA A 157 -9.43 9.08 3.90
N THR A 158 -9.59 8.37 5.01
CA THR A 158 -9.03 8.77 6.30
C THR A 158 -7.51 8.90 6.23
N LEU A 159 -6.83 7.88 5.71
CA LEU A 159 -5.38 7.91 5.48
C LEU A 159 -4.98 9.11 4.62
N PHE A 160 -5.58 9.28 3.44
CA PHE A 160 -5.16 10.30 2.50
C PHE A 160 -5.47 11.72 2.98
N ARG A 161 -6.56 11.94 3.73
CA ARG A 161 -6.83 13.25 4.36
C ARG A 161 -5.84 13.56 5.47
N HIS A 162 -5.49 12.57 6.29
CA HIS A 162 -4.46 12.73 7.33
C HIS A 162 -3.13 13.16 6.72
N LEU A 163 -2.76 12.58 5.58
CA LEU A 163 -1.54 12.91 4.85
C LEU A 163 -1.66 14.16 3.94
N GLY A 164 -2.83 14.83 3.90
CA GLY A 164 -3.06 16.00 3.04
C GLY A 164 -3.03 15.72 1.54
N ILE A 165 -3.32 14.48 1.11
CA ILE A 165 -3.38 14.05 -0.29
C ILE A 165 -4.79 14.23 -0.88
N LEU A 166 -5.82 14.10 -0.03
CA LEU A 166 -7.22 14.43 -0.31
C LEU A 166 -7.63 15.69 0.46
#